data_AF-A0A1H0G0F9-F1
#
_entry.id   AF-A0A1H0G0F9-F1
#
_cell.length_a   1.000
_cell.length_b   1.000
_cell.length_c   1.000
_cell.angle_alpha   90.00
_cell.angle_beta   90.00
_cell.angle_gamma   90.00
#
_symmetry.space_group_name_H-M   'P 1'
#
loop_
_entity.id
_entity.type
_entity.pdbx_description
1 polymer ?
#
loop_
_entity_poly.entity_id
_entity_poly.type
_entity_poly.pdbx_seq_one_letter_code
_entity_poly.pdbx_strand_id
1 'polypeptide(L)'
;MFDHTIGVQPFDFYDVVDESRYQLFDIVSYAMYTPFGYLYIYFYKKLGVKSFYTIPYILLWTSMSIGFEWLSVLVGVFHYKHGYQLMYSIPIYLFLQSIHLLLYQTFFPQRKNL
;
A
#
# COMPACT_ATOMS: atom_id res chain seq x y z
N MET A 1 -11.40 12.87 -0.16
CA MET A 1 -11.60 14.27 -0.64
C MET A 1 -10.52 15.21 -0.07
N PHE A 2 -9.24 14.82 -0.15
CA PHE A 2 -8.11 15.71 0.18
C PHE A 2 -6.92 15.52 -0.79
N ASP A 3 -7.10 14.76 -1.88
CA ASP A 3 -6.02 14.47 -2.85
C ASP A 3 -5.89 15.50 -3.98
N HIS A 4 -6.87 16.40 -4.15
CA HIS A 4 -6.82 17.39 -5.25
C HIS A 4 -5.99 18.64 -4.93
N THR A 5 -5.53 18.81 -3.69
CA THR A 5 -4.83 20.04 -3.27
C THR A 5 -3.35 20.04 -3.63
N ILE A 6 -2.80 18.89 -4.07
CA ILE A 6 -1.38 18.71 -4.41
C ILE A 6 -1.13 18.67 -5.92
N GLY A 7 -2.18 18.86 -6.74
CA GLY A 7 -2.11 18.86 -8.21
C GLY A 7 -2.23 20.25 -8.84
N VAL A 8 -2.11 21.32 -8.05
CA VAL A 8 -2.18 22.70 -8.53
C VAL A 8 -0.83 23.37 -8.30
N GLN A 9 -0.31 24.05 -9.32
CA GLN A 9 0.97 24.78 -9.27
C GLN A 9 1.12 25.59 -7.97
N PRO A 10 2.32 25.61 -7.35
CA PRO A 10 3.63 25.36 -7.96
C PRO A 10 4.22 23.96 -7.68
N PHE A 11 3.49 23.09 -6.98
CA PHE A 11 3.94 21.75 -6.62
C PHE A 11 3.28 20.72 -7.55
N ASP A 12 3.68 20.75 -8.80
CA ASP A 12 3.28 19.80 -9.84
C ASP A 12 4.01 18.47 -9.60
N PHE A 13 3.51 17.61 -8.71
CA PHE A 13 4.16 16.32 -8.40
C PHE A 13 3.60 15.13 -9.21
N TYR A 14 2.39 15.27 -9.77
CA TYR A 14 1.70 14.20 -10.50
C TYR A 14 0.71 14.79 -11.53
N ASP A 15 0.83 14.34 -12.78
CA ASP A 15 -0.30 14.37 -13.72
C ASP A 15 -1.17 13.16 -13.42
N VAL A 16 -2.34 13.40 -12.82
CA VAL A 16 -3.31 12.32 -12.53
C VAL A 16 -4.21 12.05 -13.74
N VAL A 17 -4.29 12.94 -14.74
CA VAL A 17 -5.29 12.81 -15.80
C VAL A 17 -4.84 13.48 -17.10
N ASP A 18 -4.19 12.74 -18.02
CA ASP A 18 -4.40 13.02 -19.46
C ASP A 18 -4.09 11.88 -20.47
N GLU A 19 -4.17 10.61 -20.11
CA GLU A 19 -4.26 9.54 -21.12
C GLU A 19 -5.40 8.57 -20.83
N SER A 20 -6.48 8.73 -21.60
CA SER A 20 -7.70 7.92 -21.63
C SER A 20 -7.48 6.39 -21.78
N ARG A 21 -6.24 5.90 -21.96
CA ARG A 21 -5.91 4.48 -22.17
C ARG A 21 -5.68 3.70 -20.87
N TYR A 22 -5.51 4.34 -19.72
CA TYR A 22 -5.12 3.67 -18.47
C TYR A 22 -6.21 3.57 -17.38
N GLN A 23 -7.42 4.11 -17.63
CA GLN A 23 -8.52 4.13 -16.64
C GLN A 23 -8.91 2.74 -16.09
N LEU A 24 -8.80 1.67 -16.89
CA LEU A 24 -9.12 0.31 -16.42
C LEU A 24 -8.10 -0.19 -15.39
N PHE A 25 -6.82 0.12 -15.58
CA PHE A 25 -5.79 -0.24 -14.61
C PHE A 25 -5.90 0.57 -13.34
N ASP A 26 -6.35 1.83 -13.41
CA ASP A 26 -6.64 2.65 -12.22
C ASP A 26 -7.78 2.06 -11.39
N ILE A 27 -8.86 1.61 -12.04
CA ILE A 27 -9.97 0.93 -11.38
C ILE A 27 -9.51 -0.38 -10.74
N VAL A 28 -8.70 -1.18 -11.44
CA VAL A 28 -8.15 -2.42 -10.89
C VAL A 28 -7.25 -2.12 -9.69
N SER A 29 -6.40 -1.11 -9.78
CA SER A 29 -5.50 -0.70 -8.70
C SER A 29 -6.29 -0.25 -7.47
N TYR A 30 -7.36 0.53 -7.67
CA TYR A 30 -8.27 0.92 -6.60
C TYR A 30 -9.00 -0.28 -5.99
N ALA A 31 -9.49 -1.18 -6.84
CA ALA A 31 -10.17 -2.39 -6.42
C ALA A 31 -9.23 -3.34 -5.66
N MET A 32 -7.91 -3.30 -5.90
CA MET A 32 -6.93 -4.15 -5.23
C MET A 32 -6.64 -3.74 -3.78
N TYR A 33 -6.83 -2.49 -3.38
CA TYR A 33 -6.58 -2.07 -1.99
C TYR A 33 -7.42 -2.85 -0.96
N THR A 34 -8.70 -3.08 -1.28
CA THR A 34 -9.63 -3.80 -0.41
C THR A 34 -9.26 -5.28 -0.18
N PRO A 35 -9.11 -6.12 -1.23
CA PRO A 35 -8.70 -7.51 -1.08
C PRO A 35 -7.27 -7.61 -0.54
N PHE A 36 -6.36 -6.70 -0.88
CA PHE A 36 -5.00 -6.72 -0.32
C PHE A 36 -5.01 -6.52 1.20
N GLY A 37 -5.75 -5.53 1.70
CA GLY A 37 -5.91 -5.32 3.15
C GLY A 37 -6.55 -6.52 3.86
N TYR A 38 -7.58 -7.11 3.25
CA TYR A 38 -8.23 -8.30 3.80
C TYR A 38 -7.29 -9.50 3.85
N LEU A 39 -6.55 -9.77 2.75
CA LEU A 39 -5.57 -10.86 2.69
C LEU A 39 -4.45 -10.65 3.71
N TYR A 40 -3.96 -9.42 3.85
CA TYR A 40 -2.95 -9.04 4.84
C TYR A 40 -3.38 -9.40 6.27
N ILE A 41 -4.62 -9.13 6.67
CA ILE A 41 -5.09 -9.52 8.01
C ILE A 41 -5.41 -11.02 8.09
N TYR A 42 -5.97 -11.60 7.03
CA TYR A 42 -6.31 -13.02 6.98
C TYR A 42 -5.08 -13.91 7.15
N PHE A 43 -3.99 -13.64 6.42
CA PHE A 43 -2.74 -14.39 6.56
C PHE A 43 -2.08 -14.14 7.91
N TYR A 44 -2.13 -12.92 8.45
CA TYR A 44 -1.62 -12.62 9.79
C TYR A 44 -2.30 -13.49 10.85
N LYS A 45 -3.64 -13.61 10.78
CA LYS A 45 -4.42 -14.46 11.68
C LYS A 45 -4.18 -15.95 11.43
N LYS A 46 -4.17 -16.39 10.16
CA LYS A 46 -4.02 -17.80 9.78
C LYS A 46 -2.64 -18.37 10.16
N LEU A 47 -1.59 -17.56 10.04
CA LEU A 47 -0.22 -17.94 10.41
C LEU A 47 0.03 -17.83 11.92
N GLY A 48 -0.92 -17.30 12.70
CA GLY A 48 -0.77 -17.15 14.15
C GLY A 48 0.46 -16.34 14.54
N VAL A 49 0.78 -15.31 13.76
CA VAL A 49 2.01 -14.53 13.87
C VAL A 49 2.12 -13.92 15.27
N LYS A 50 3.02 -14.47 16.10
CA LYS A 50 3.35 -13.92 17.42
C LYS A 50 4.23 -12.68 17.28
N SER A 51 4.28 -11.85 18.32
CA SER A 51 4.94 -10.53 18.32
C SER A 51 6.33 -10.47 17.67
N PHE A 52 7.16 -11.52 17.80
CA PHE A 52 8.50 -11.58 17.20
C PHE A 52 8.47 -11.79 15.68
N TYR A 53 7.49 -12.55 15.16
CA TYR A 53 7.33 -12.81 13.73
C TYR A 53 6.58 -11.69 13.00
N THR A 54 6.10 -10.67 13.71
CA THR A 54 5.41 -9.51 13.12
C THR A 54 6.33 -8.70 12.21
N ILE A 55 7.60 -8.51 12.60
CA ILE A 55 8.57 -7.74 11.81
C ILE A 55 8.86 -8.38 10.44
N PRO A 56 9.27 -9.67 10.36
CA PRO A 56 9.50 -10.31 9.06
C PRO A 56 8.21 -10.42 8.22
N TYR A 57 7.04 -10.51 8.88
CA TYR A 57 5.75 -10.48 8.19
C TYR A 57 5.53 -9.14 7.47
N ILE A 58 5.68 -8.01 8.17
CA ILE A 58 5.54 -6.67 7.58
C ILE A 58 6.57 -6.48 6.45
N LEU A 59 7.82 -6.90 6.66
CA LEU A 59 8.86 -6.78 5.63
C LEU A 59 8.50 -7.56 4.36
N LEU A 60 8.01 -8.79 4.48
CA LEU A 60 7.60 -9.60 3.33
C LEU A 60 6.49 -8.92 2.52
N TRP A 61 5.46 -8.41 3.20
CA TRP A 61 4.34 -7.71 2.56
C TRP A 61 4.74 -6.35 1.99
N THR A 62 5.68 -5.66 2.61
CA THR A 62 6.29 -4.44 2.08
C THR A 62 7.05 -4.74 0.79
N SER A 63 7.89 -5.78 0.77
CA SER A 63 8.60 -6.21 -0.44
C SER A 63 7.64 -6.58 -1.57
N MET A 64 6.54 -7.27 -1.27
CA MET A 64 5.49 -7.56 -2.26
C MET A 64 4.84 -6.27 -2.80
N SER A 65 4.53 -5.31 -1.94
CA SER A 65 3.92 -4.03 -2.33
C SER A 65 4.83 -3.23 -3.26
N ILE A 66 6.12 -3.15 -2.92
CA ILE A 66 7.15 -2.52 -3.76
C ILE A 66 7.28 -3.23 -5.11
N GLY A 67 7.22 -4.57 -5.12
CA GLY A 67 7.23 -5.36 -6.36
C GLY A 67 6.03 -5.07 -7.26
N PHE A 68 4.83 -4.95 -6.69
CA PHE A 68 3.63 -4.56 -7.43
C PHE A 68 3.70 -3.13 -7.96
N GLU A 69 4.22 -2.18 -7.18
CA GLU A 69 4.45 -0.81 -7.63
C GLU A 69 5.46 -0.78 -8.78
N TRP A 70 6.56 -1.52 -8.68
CA TRP A 70 7.54 -1.64 -9.75
C TRP A 70 6.95 -2.26 -11.03
N LEU A 71 6.12 -3.30 -10.91
CA LEU A 71 5.39 -3.87 -12.05
C LEU A 71 4.43 -2.85 -12.67
N SER A 72 3.75 -2.05 -11.84
CA SER A 72 2.81 -1.03 -12.30
C SER A 72 3.52 0.11 -13.06
N VAL A 73 4.77 0.43 -12.69
CA VAL A 73 5.63 1.34 -13.44
C VAL A 73 6.04 0.73 -14.78
N LEU A 74 6.40 -0.56 -14.80
CA LEU A 74 6.78 -1.25 -16.03
C LEU A 74 5.62 -1.31 -17.05
N VAL A 75 4.39 -1.48 -16.56
CA VAL A 75 3.16 -1.49 -17.36
C VAL A 75 2.74 -0.06 -17.79
N GLY A 76 3.38 0.98 -17.27
CA GLY A 76 3.07 2.37 -17.58
C GLY A 76 1.84 2.92 -16.85
N VAL A 77 1.35 2.23 -15.81
CA VAL A 77 0.26 2.73 -14.95
C VAL A 77 0.76 3.89 -14.08
N PHE A 78 1.99 3.80 -13.57
CA PHE A 78 2.64 4.88 -12.84
C PHE A 78 3.80 5.46 -13.66
N HIS A 79 3.64 6.72 -14.08
CA HIS A 79 4.73 7.50 -14.62
C HIS A 79 5.32 8.36 -13.50
N TYR A 80 6.49 7.97 -12.98
CA TYR A 80 7.20 8.78 -12.01
C TYR A 80 7.59 10.13 -12.64
N LYS A 81 6.94 11.21 -12.22
CA LYS A 81 7.36 12.58 -12.54
C LYS A 81 8.19 13.16 -11.39
N HIS A 82 9.02 14.15 -11.71
CA HIS A 82 9.78 14.97 -10.73
C HIS A 82 10.76 14.22 -9.80
N GLY A 83 11.37 13.12 -10.28
CA GLY A 83 12.44 12.44 -9.54
C GLY A 83 11.94 11.58 -8.37
N TYR A 84 10.65 11.27 -8.31
CA TYR A 84 10.11 10.33 -7.35
C TYR A 84 10.70 8.94 -7.59
N GLN A 85 11.49 8.45 -6.64
CA GLN A 85 12.07 7.12 -6.66
C GLN A 85 11.18 6.16 -5.88
N LEU A 86 11.04 4.91 -6.37
CA LEU A 86 10.39 3.78 -5.70
C LEU A 86 10.80 3.63 -4.23
N MET A 87 12.02 4.08 -3.87
CA MET A 87 12.54 4.05 -2.51
C MET A 87 11.76 4.93 -1.52
N TYR A 88 11.10 6.00 -1.97
CA TYR A 88 10.25 6.84 -1.10
C TYR A 88 8.97 6.13 -0.66
N SER A 89 8.49 5.17 -1.45
CA SER A 89 7.30 4.38 -1.13
C SER A 89 7.57 3.36 0.00
N ILE A 90 8.83 2.96 0.20
CA ILE A 90 9.25 1.98 1.23
C ILE A 90 8.84 2.41 2.65
N PRO A 91 9.26 3.59 3.16
CA PRO A 91 8.85 4.03 4.50
C PRO A 91 7.34 4.23 4.63
N ILE A 92 6.67 4.63 3.54
CA ILE A 92 5.22 4.82 3.51
C ILE A 92 4.49 3.49 3.70
N TYR A 93 4.87 2.45 2.95
CA TYR A 93 4.27 1.12 3.11
C TYR A 93 4.57 0.51 4.48
N LEU A 94 5.80 0.64 4.98
CA LEU A 94 6.14 0.17 6.33
C LEU A 94 5.26 0.82 7.38
N PHE A 95 5.08 2.15 7.29
CA PHE A 95 4.26 2.90 8.22
C PHE A 95 2.79 2.52 8.13
N LEU A 96 2.22 2.46 6.93
CA LEU A 96 0.82 2.10 6.70
C LEU A 96 0.52 0.66 7.14
N GLN A 97 1.36 -0.31 6.77
CA GLN A 97 1.18 -1.71 7.18
C GLN A 97 1.30 -1.86 8.70
N SER A 98 2.23 -1.14 9.33
CA SER A 98 2.37 -1.13 10.79
C SER A 98 1.12 -0.56 11.47
N ILE A 99 0.60 0.58 11.01
CA ILE A 99 -0.63 1.17 11.55
C ILE A 99 -1.82 0.25 11.33
N HIS A 100 -1.98 -0.31 10.14
CA HIS A 100 -3.09 -1.22 9.84
C HIS A 100 -3.09 -2.41 10.82
N LEU A 101 -1.93 -3.01 11.05
CA LEU A 101 -1.82 -4.12 11.99
C LEU A 101 -2.07 -3.69 13.44
N LEU A 102 -1.54 -2.54 13.85
CA LEU A 102 -1.78 -1.98 15.19
C LEU A 102 -3.27 -1.72 15.42
N LEU A 103 -3.95 -1.06 14.47
CA LEU A 103 -5.39 -0.82 14.54
C LEU A 103 -6.15 -2.14 14.66
N TYR A 104 -5.82 -3.14 13.84
CA TYR A 104 -6.46 -4.45 13.93
C TYR A 104 -6.27 -5.09 15.31
N GLN A 105 -5.07 -5.04 15.89
CA GLN A 105 -4.80 -5.58 17.23
C GLN A 105 -5.54 -4.82 18.33
N THR A 106 -5.67 -3.49 18.21
CA THR A 106 -6.36 -2.64 19.18
C THR A 106 -7.88 -2.83 19.15
N PHE A 107 -8.48 -2.88 17.96
CA PHE A 107 -9.94 -3.02 17.79
C PHE A 107 -10.43 -4.47 17.91
N PHE A 108 -9.59 -5.44 17.54
CA PHE A 108 -9.89 -6.87 17.65
C PHE A 108 -8.88 -7.56 18.58
N PRO A 109 -8.85 -7.20 19.87
CA PRO A 109 -7.96 -7.83 20.82
C PRO A 109 -8.30 -9.33 20.88
N GLN A 110 -7.34 -10.17 20.49
CA GLN A 110 -7.47 -11.60 20.70
C GLN A 110 -7.54 -11.84 22.20
N ARG A 111 -8.69 -12.28 22.72
CA ARG A 111 -8.77 -12.86 24.06
C ARG A 111 -7.78 -14.01 24.09
N LYS A 112 -6.63 -13.80 24.74
CA LYS A 112 -5.81 -14.89 25.23
C LYS A 112 -6.69 -15.62 26.24
N ASN A 113 -7.27 -16.74 25.85
CA ASN A 113 -7.82 -17.67 26.82
C ASN A 113 -6.64 -18.09 27.70
N LEU A 114 -6.70 -17.67 28.96
CA LEU A 114 -5.79 -18.03 30.03
C LEU A 114 -5.85 -19.53 30.31
#